data_AF-A0A958ZNH2-F1
#
_entry.id   AF-A0A958ZNH2-F1
#
_cell.length_a   1.000
_cell.length_b   1.000
_cell.length_c   1.000
_cell.angle_alpha   90.00
_cell.angle_beta   90.00
_cell.angle_gamma   90.00
#
_symmetry.space_group_name_H-M   'P 1'
#
loop_
_entity.id
_entity.type
_entity.pdbx_description
1 polymer ?
#
loop_
_entity_poly.entity_id
_entity_poly.type
_entity_poly.pdbx_seq_one_letter_code
_entity_poly.pdbx_strand_id
1 'polypeptide(L)'
;MDDVANRCGISKKTLYKEFDSKEDLLNFIIENEIKQCEIQLSKVHDSSEDAIKEILNFLDIMRDFFKAVSPLIMRDLMKYYIIIYSKVLNIIPTKLRPYINKNIKRGIK
;
A
#
# COMPACT_ATOMS: atom_id res chain seq x y z
N MET A 1 -0.02 8.42 18.72
CA MET A 1 -0.59 9.77 18.63
C MET A 1 0.39 10.78 19.18
N ASP A 2 0.79 10.65 20.44
CA ASP A 2 1.76 11.55 21.09
C ASP A 2 3.07 11.72 20.34
N ASP A 3 3.78 10.62 20.08
CA ASP A 3 5.06 10.67 19.36
C ASP A 3 4.91 11.17 17.92
N VAL A 4 3.76 10.89 17.30
CA VAL A 4 3.46 11.35 15.94
C VAL A 4 3.24 12.86 15.93
N ALA A 5 2.40 13.38 16.83
CA ALA A 5 2.14 14.79 16.97
C ALA A 5 3.43 15.58 17.26
N ASN A 6 4.27 15.06 18.18
CA ASN A 6 5.57 15.64 18.50
C ASN A 6 6.52 15.68 17.30
N ARG A 7 6.64 14.57 16.55
CA ARG A 7 7.49 14.52 15.34
C ARG A 7 6.99 15.44 14.23
N CYS A 8 5.68 15.64 14.13
CA CYS A 8 5.06 16.56 13.18
C CYS A 8 5.05 18.02 13.64
N GLY A 9 5.50 18.33 14.87
CA GLY A 9 5.48 19.70 15.41
C GLY A 9 4.08 20.26 15.66
N ILE A 10 3.06 19.39 15.82
CA ILE A 10 1.66 19.77 16.05
C ILE A 10 1.18 19.32 17.42
N SER A 11 0.11 19.94 17.93
CA SER A 11 -0.50 19.49 19.17
C SER A 11 -1.23 18.15 19.00
N LYS A 12 -1.29 17.33 20.06
CA LYS A 12 -2.12 16.12 20.08
C LYS A 12 -3.57 16.45 19.72
N LYS A 13 -4.10 17.57 20.25
CA LYS A 13 -5.45 18.04 19.96
C LYS A 13 -5.66 18.31 18.47
N THR A 14 -4.64 18.78 17.75
CA THR A 14 -4.69 18.96 16.29
C THR A 14 -4.74 17.61 15.59
N LEU A 15 -3.90 16.65 15.98
CA LEU A 15 -3.90 15.31 15.38
C LEU A 15 -5.23 14.57 15.62
N TYR A 16 -5.81 14.70 16.82
CA TYR A 16 -7.11 14.11 17.16
C TYR A 16 -8.31 14.77 16.47
N LYS A 17 -8.16 15.96 15.89
CA LYS A 17 -9.23 16.54 15.06
C LYS A 17 -9.36 15.84 13.71
N GLU A 18 -8.26 15.29 13.20
CA GLU A 18 -8.22 14.61 11.91
C GLU A 18 -8.38 13.09 12.06
N PHE A 19 -7.98 12.53 13.21
CA PHE A 19 -8.04 11.09 13.46
C PHE A 19 -8.58 10.79 14.86
N ASP A 20 -9.69 10.08 14.93
CA ASP A 20 -10.36 9.79 16.20
C ASP A 20 -9.55 8.84 17.10
N SER A 21 -8.70 8.01 16.50
CA SER A 21 -7.92 7.02 17.22
C SER A 21 -6.59 6.67 16.53
N LYS A 22 -5.73 5.93 17.25
CA LYS A 22 -4.51 5.35 16.65
C LYS A 22 -4.87 4.37 15.52
N GLU A 23 -5.97 3.65 15.66
CA GLU A 23 -6.45 2.70 14.66
C GLU A 23 -6.89 3.43 13.38
N ASP A 24 -7.61 4.53 13.53
CA ASP A 24 -8.07 5.35 12.41
C ASP A 24 -6.89 5.95 11.62
N LEU A 25 -5.92 6.53 12.33
CA LEU A 25 -4.66 6.98 11.71
C LEU A 25 -3.94 5.84 10.99
N LEU A 26 -3.85 4.66 11.61
CA LEU A 26 -3.20 3.50 10.99
C LEU A 26 -3.95 3.04 9.74
N ASN A 27 -5.28 3.00 9.77
CA ASN A 27 -6.10 2.65 8.63
C ASN A 27 -5.89 3.62 7.47
N PHE A 28 -5.89 4.94 7.76
CA PHE A 28 -5.59 5.98 6.78
C PHE A 28 -4.21 5.79 6.13
N ILE A 29 -3.17 5.51 6.93
CA ILE A 29 -1.81 5.28 6.42
C ILE A 29 -1.80 4.08 5.47
N ILE A 30 -2.38 2.95 5.87
CA ILE A 30 -2.43 1.74 5.04
C ILE A 30 -3.20 1.99 3.74
N GLU A 31 -4.36 2.65 3.80
CA GLU A 31 -5.13 3.00 2.59
C GLU A 31 -4.35 3.92 1.65
N ASN A 32 -3.60 4.88 2.20
CA ASN A 32 -2.73 5.73 1.40
C ASN A 32 -1.61 4.93 0.72
N GLU A 33 -0.92 4.03 1.42
CA GLU A 33 0.12 3.18 0.83
C GLU A 33 -0.42 2.31 -0.31
N ILE A 34 -1.61 1.73 -0.12
CA ILE A 34 -2.30 0.96 -1.16
C ILE A 34 -2.58 1.83 -2.38
N LYS A 35 -3.13 3.03 -2.16
CA LYS A 35 -3.45 3.98 -3.23
C LYS A 35 -2.21 4.44 -3.99
N GLN A 36 -1.10 4.69 -3.29
CA GLN A 36 0.17 5.05 -3.96
C GLN A 36 0.70 3.92 -4.82
N CYS A 37 0.64 2.68 -4.32
CA CYS A 37 1.00 1.50 -5.10
C CYS A 37 0.16 1.40 -6.38
N GLU A 38 -1.16 1.57 -6.29
CA GLU A 38 -2.05 1.57 -7.46
C GLU A 38 -1.70 2.65 -8.49
N ILE A 39 -1.41 3.87 -8.04
CA ILE A 39 -0.97 4.97 -8.90
C ILE A 39 0.34 4.62 -9.61
N GLN A 40 1.31 4.06 -8.89
CA GLN A 40 2.59 3.65 -9.46
C GLN A 40 2.44 2.53 -10.48
N LEU A 41 1.60 1.53 -10.19
CA LEU A 41 1.31 0.43 -11.11
C LEU A 41 0.62 0.93 -12.39
N SER A 42 -0.36 1.84 -12.28
CA SER A 42 -0.97 2.44 -13.47
C SER A 42 0.05 3.17 -14.33
N LYS A 43 0.92 3.97 -13.70
CA LYS A 43 1.98 4.69 -14.42
C LYS A 43 2.93 3.73 -15.15
N VAL A 44 3.35 2.65 -14.48
CA VAL A 44 4.22 1.65 -15.11
C VAL A 44 3.54 0.96 -16.27
N HIS A 45 2.26 0.63 -16.15
CA HIS A 45 1.51 0.05 -17.26
C HIS A 45 1.48 0.97 -18.48
N ASP A 46 1.19 2.27 -18.26
CA ASP A 46 1.04 3.26 -19.32
C ASP A 46 2.38 3.67 -19.95
N SER A 47 3.48 3.64 -19.19
CA SER A 47 4.80 4.10 -19.67
C SER A 47 5.73 2.99 -20.16
N SER A 48 5.43 1.72 -19.88
CA SER A 48 6.33 0.62 -20.25
C SER A 48 6.18 0.27 -21.73
N GLU A 49 7.31 0.07 -22.41
CA GLU A 49 7.38 -0.23 -23.84
C GLU A 49 6.82 -1.62 -24.17
N ASP A 50 7.18 -2.62 -23.36
CA ASP A 50 6.76 -4.01 -23.52
C ASP A 50 6.35 -4.63 -22.17
N ALA A 51 5.81 -5.86 -22.25
CA ALA A 51 5.36 -6.59 -21.08
C ALA A 51 6.51 -7.00 -20.13
N ILE A 52 7.73 -7.21 -20.65
CA ILE A 52 8.90 -7.59 -19.85
C ILE A 52 9.35 -6.40 -19.00
N LYS A 53 9.46 -5.22 -19.59
CA LYS A 53 9.84 -4.00 -18.87
C LYS A 53 8.80 -3.63 -17.82
N GLU A 54 7.51 -3.78 -18.16
CA GLU A 54 6.40 -3.55 -17.23
C GLU A 54 6.47 -4.50 -16.01
N ILE A 55 6.72 -5.80 -16.21
CA ILE A 55 6.79 -6.74 -15.08
C ILE A 55 8.03 -6.52 -14.21
N LEU A 56 9.17 -6.13 -14.79
CA LEU A 56 10.37 -5.78 -14.02
C LEU A 56 10.13 -4.56 -13.12
N ASN A 57 9.55 -3.49 -13.68
CA ASN A 57 9.19 -2.30 -12.92
C ASN A 57 8.13 -2.60 -11.84
N PHE A 58 7.16 -3.47 -12.14
CA PHE A 58 6.20 -3.96 -11.15
C PHE A 58 6.90 -4.64 -9.96
N LEU A 59 7.91 -5.48 -10.20
CA LEU A 59 8.63 -6.17 -9.13
C LEU A 59 9.37 -5.19 -8.21
N ASP A 60 9.92 -4.10 -8.75
CA ASP A 60 10.56 -3.06 -7.94
C ASP A 60 9.53 -2.28 -7.10
N ILE A 61 8.37 -1.92 -7.66
CA ILE A 61 7.26 -1.31 -6.89
C ILE A 61 6.81 -2.23 -5.77
N MET A 62 6.60 -3.52 -6.05
CA MET A 62 6.17 -4.49 -5.04
C MET A 62 7.21 -4.66 -3.94
N ARG A 63 8.50 -4.65 -4.28
CA ARG A 63 9.58 -4.70 -3.29
C ARG A 63 9.47 -3.55 -2.30
N ASP A 64 9.23 -2.33 -2.77
CA ASP A 64 9.14 -1.16 -1.90
C ASP A 64 7.83 -1.14 -1.10
N PHE A 65 6.72 -1.58 -1.69
CA PHE A 65 5.47 -1.80 -0.97
C PHE A 65 5.63 -2.79 0.20
N PHE A 66 6.29 -3.94 -0.02
CA PHE A 66 6.52 -4.93 1.03
C PHE A 66 7.53 -4.46 2.10
N LYS A 67 8.47 -3.56 1.76
CA LYS A 67 9.32 -2.91 2.78
C LYS A 67 8.50 -1.97 3.66
N ALA A 68 7.60 -1.18 3.06
CA ALA A 68 6.73 -0.28 3.79
C ALA A 68 5.79 -1.06 4.74
N VAL A 69 5.23 -2.16 4.25
CA VAL A 69 4.39 -3.08 5.05
C VAL A 69 5.24 -4.21 5.64
N SER A 70 6.20 -3.83 6.50
CA SER A 70 7.17 -4.76 7.09
C SER A 70 6.54 -5.98 7.80
N PRO A 71 7.26 -7.11 7.95
CA PRO A 71 6.74 -8.30 8.65
C PRO A 71 6.27 -8.04 10.09
N LEU A 72 6.87 -7.05 10.76
CA LEU A 72 6.46 -6.62 12.10
C LEU A 72 5.09 -5.96 12.07
N ILE A 73 4.86 -5.03 11.14
CA ILE A 73 3.56 -4.39 10.94
C ILE A 73 2.51 -5.43 10.59
N MET A 74 2.81 -6.37 9.69
CA MET A 74 1.86 -7.44 9.34
C MET A 74 1.47 -8.30 10.53
N ARG A 75 2.41 -8.63 11.42
CA ARG A 75 2.15 -9.38 12.65
C ARG A 75 1.24 -8.61 13.60
N ASP A 76 1.50 -7.32 13.78
CA ASP A 76 0.71 -6.46 14.66
C ASP A 76 -0.70 -6.23 14.09
N LEU A 77 -0.82 -6.00 12.78
CA LEU A 77 -2.11 -5.90 12.10
C LEU A 77 -2.93 -7.18 12.28
N MET A 78 -2.31 -8.35 12.05
CA MET A 78 -2.99 -9.63 12.21
C MET A 78 -3.48 -9.86 13.64
N LYS A 79 -2.72 -9.41 14.66
CA LYS A 79 -3.04 -9.66 16.07
C LYS A 79 -4.02 -8.64 16.65
N TYR A 80 -3.92 -7.37 16.26
CA TYR A 80 -4.62 -6.26 16.92
C TYR A 80 -5.60 -5.51 16.01
N TYR A 81 -5.45 -5.59 14.68
CA TYR A 81 -6.20 -4.79 13.71
C TYR A 81 -6.70 -5.64 12.53
N ILE A 82 -7.51 -6.66 12.80
CA ILE A 82 -7.89 -7.68 11.82
C ILE A 82 -8.57 -7.12 10.56
N ILE A 83 -9.33 -6.03 10.72
CA ILE A 83 -10.01 -5.38 9.59
C ILE A 83 -8.97 -4.75 8.65
N ILE A 84 -8.00 -4.01 9.19
CA ILE A 84 -6.92 -3.39 8.42
C ILE A 84 -6.05 -4.48 7.78
N TYR A 85 -5.73 -5.55 8.51
CA TYR A 85 -5.03 -6.71 7.98
C TYR A 85 -5.75 -7.33 6.77
N SER A 86 -7.07 -7.49 6.85
CA SER A 86 -7.86 -8.03 5.74
C SER A 86 -7.79 -7.15 4.49
N LYS A 87 -7.74 -5.81 4.64
CA LYS A 87 -7.56 -4.88 3.52
C LYS A 87 -6.22 -5.11 2.81
N VAL A 88 -5.14 -5.28 3.56
CA VAL A 88 -3.82 -5.57 3.00
C VAL A 88 -3.81 -6.89 2.24
N LEU A 89 -4.39 -7.96 2.80
CA LEU A 89 -4.47 -9.25 2.12
C LEU A 89 -5.28 -9.20 0.82
N ASN A 90 -6.33 -8.39 0.80
CA ASN A 90 -7.20 -8.25 -0.37
C ASN A 90 -6.52 -7.59 -1.57
N ILE A 91 -5.38 -6.92 -1.40
CA ILE A 91 -4.64 -6.29 -2.51
C ILE A 91 -4.22 -7.34 -3.56
N ILE A 92 -3.79 -8.52 -3.12
CA ILE A 92 -3.32 -9.59 -4.02
C ILE A 92 -4.43 -10.02 -5.00
N PRO A 93 -5.59 -10.52 -4.53
CA PRO A 93 -6.65 -10.97 -5.44
C PRO A 93 -7.33 -9.83 -6.19
N THR A 94 -7.44 -8.63 -5.60
CA THR A 94 -8.24 -7.54 -6.19
C THR A 94 -7.45 -6.60 -7.09
N LYS A 95 -6.14 -6.45 -6.88
CA LYS A 95 -5.30 -5.48 -7.62
C LYS A 95 -4.14 -6.15 -8.35
N LEU A 96 -3.31 -6.93 -7.66
CA LEU A 96 -2.09 -7.48 -8.26
C LEU A 96 -2.38 -8.59 -9.28
N ARG A 97 -3.29 -9.51 -8.95
CA ARG A 97 -3.62 -10.62 -9.84
C ARG A 97 -4.23 -10.13 -11.17
N PRO A 98 -5.22 -9.20 -11.19
CA PRO A 98 -5.69 -8.60 -12.43
C PRO A 98 -4.59 -7.89 -13.24
N TYR A 99 -3.70 -7.16 -12.55
CA TYR A 99 -2.58 -6.47 -13.19
C TYR A 99 -1.63 -7.44 -13.90
N ILE A 100 -1.17 -8.47 -13.21
CA ILE A 100 -0.28 -9.51 -13.77
C ILE A 100 -0.97 -10.21 -14.95
N ASN A 101 -2.26 -10.54 -14.83
CA ASN A 101 -3.02 -11.15 -15.92
C ASN A 101 -3.08 -10.26 -17.17
N LYS A 102 -3.22 -8.94 -16.99
CA LYS A 102 -3.22 -7.96 -18.09
C LYS A 102 -1.86 -7.92 -18.78
N ASN A 103 -0.78 -7.89 -17.99
CA ASN A 103 0.59 -7.90 -18.49
C ASN A 103 0.92 -9.20 -19.27
N ILE A 104 0.55 -10.37 -18.76
CA ILE A 104 0.73 -11.65 -19.45
C ILE A 104 -0.01 -11.64 -20.80
N LYS A 105 -1.27 -11.19 -20.83
CA LYS A 105 -2.04 -11.08 -22.09
C LYS A 105 -1.39 -10.11 -23.08
N ARG A 106 -0.76 -9.04 -22.60
CA ARG A 106 -0.03 -8.08 -23.43
C ARG A 106 1.22 -8.73 -24.06
N GLY A 107 1.94 -9.57 -23.32
CA GLY A 107 3.18 -10.20 -23.79
C GLY A 107 3.00 -11.46 -24.66
N ILE A 108 1.79 -12.01 -24.76
CA ILE A 108 1.46 -13.13 -25.66
C ILE A 108 1.15 -12.64 -27.09
N LYS A 109 0.80 -11.35 -27.25
CA LYS A 109 0.66 -10.71 -28.57
C LYS A 109 2.03 -10.40 -29.14
#